data_AF-A0A6P5WT56-F1
#
_entry.id   AF-A0A6P5WT56-F1
#
_cell.length_a   1.000
_cell.length_b   1.000
_cell.length_c   1.000
_cell.angle_alpha   90.00
_cell.angle_beta   90.00
_cell.angle_gamma   90.00
#
_symmetry.space_group_name_H-M   'P 1'
#
loop_
_entity.id
_entity.type
_entity.pdbx_description
1 polymer ?
#
loop_
_entity_poly.entity_id
_entity_poly.type
_entity_poly.pdbx_seq_one_letter_code
_entity_poly.pdbx_strand_id
1 'polypeptide(L)'
;MASSICLHGFGVPRAAKEALSSLILHHKFISSIQSNYCFTRAFASSSVSITADKELRSPDLVALEYAGLNLTDKISQELGHVRIRQHVNPLSSSFSVPAPVPDWSEVFRDPTLPLMVDIGSGSGRFLMWLAKQNPDSQNYLGLEIRAKLVKRAEFWVKELALSNIHFIFANATVSFKQLVSTYPGPLMLVSILVFIQSDVLEVAVDMRKQFDSECGALQHIDMVDPSVLCDDEGWLLNNPMGIRTEREIHAEFEGAKVYRRLYQKSIVLN
;
A
#
# COMPACT_ATOMS: atom_id res chain seq x y z
N MET A 1 31.18 13.15 18.69
CA MET A 1 31.53 11.72 18.89
C MET A 1 30.42 10.90 18.25
N ALA A 2 30.76 10.23 17.15
CA ALA A 2 29.84 9.43 16.36
C ALA A 2 29.58 8.08 17.06
N SER A 3 28.32 7.67 17.17
CA SER A 3 27.95 6.30 17.50
C SER A 3 27.31 5.65 16.28
N SER A 4 28.15 4.96 15.51
CA SER A 4 27.73 3.95 14.54
C SER A 4 27.20 2.74 15.32
N ILE A 5 25.95 2.35 15.08
CA ILE A 5 25.42 1.05 15.50
C ILE A 5 25.07 0.31 14.22
N CYS A 6 25.98 -0.59 13.86
CA CYS A 6 25.84 -1.57 12.80
C CYS A 6 24.74 -2.58 13.20
N LEU A 7 23.63 -2.62 12.46
CA LEU A 7 22.63 -3.69 12.57
C LEU A 7 22.81 -4.62 11.38
N HIS A 8 23.30 -5.83 11.66
CA HIS A 8 23.41 -6.92 10.69
C HIS A 8 22.06 -7.23 10.05
N GLY A 9 22.11 -7.53 8.74
CA GLY A 9 20.97 -7.71 7.86
C GLY A 9 19.94 -8.74 8.31
N PHE A 10 18.68 -8.35 8.17
CA PHE A 10 17.52 -9.23 8.29
C PHE A 10 16.92 -9.43 6.91
N GLY A 11 17.30 -10.53 6.24
CA GLY A 11 16.68 -10.97 5.00
C GLY A 11 15.26 -11.51 5.24
N VAL A 12 14.42 -11.45 4.21
CA VAL A 12 13.04 -11.98 4.26
C VAL A 12 13.04 -13.51 4.33
N PRO A 13 12.18 -14.15 5.16
CA PRO A 13 12.26 -15.58 5.43
C PRO A 13 11.89 -16.46 4.23
N ARG A 14 12.63 -17.57 4.09
CA ARG A 14 12.52 -18.66 3.10
C ARG A 14 11.11 -19.24 2.91
N ALA A 15 10.19 -19.06 3.86
CA ALA A 15 8.81 -19.58 3.81
C ALA A 15 7.90 -18.86 2.81
N ALA A 16 8.19 -17.60 2.45
CA ALA A 16 7.47 -16.90 1.38
C ALA A 16 7.77 -17.48 -0.02
N LYS A 17 8.91 -18.17 -0.17
CA LYS A 17 9.45 -18.71 -1.43
C LYS A 17 8.71 -19.97 -1.92
N GLU A 18 8.31 -20.86 -1.01
CA GLU A 18 7.68 -22.15 -1.37
C GLU A 18 6.18 -22.01 -1.66
N ALA A 19 5.60 -20.89 -1.26
CA ALA A 19 4.17 -20.69 -1.23
C ALA A 19 3.61 -20.19 -2.59
N LEU A 20 4.43 -19.56 -3.42
CA LEU A 20 4.06 -19.02 -4.73
C LEU A 20 3.99 -20.08 -5.85
N SER A 21 4.74 -21.17 -5.72
CA SER A 21 4.87 -22.20 -6.77
C SER A 21 3.59 -23.07 -6.96
N SER A 22 2.73 -23.20 -5.94
CA SER A 22 1.64 -24.19 -5.94
C SER A 22 0.28 -23.72 -6.47
N LEU A 23 0.11 -22.45 -6.83
CA LEU A 23 -1.21 -21.82 -7.13
C LEU A 23 -1.47 -21.61 -8.65
N ILE A 24 -0.65 -22.19 -9.53
CA ILE A 24 -0.57 -21.82 -10.96
C ILE A 24 -1.59 -22.55 -11.86
N LEU A 25 -2.37 -23.50 -11.36
CA LEU A 25 -3.25 -24.30 -12.21
C LEU A 25 -4.72 -23.89 -12.03
N HIS A 26 -5.27 -23.32 -13.12
CA HIS A 26 -6.69 -23.04 -13.41
C HIS A 26 -7.17 -21.63 -13.08
N HIS A 27 -7.40 -20.82 -14.12
CA HIS A 27 -8.68 -20.15 -14.40
C HIS A 27 -8.60 -19.37 -15.72
N LYS A 28 -9.62 -19.50 -16.58
CA LYS A 28 -9.71 -18.90 -17.93
C LYS A 28 -10.50 -17.58 -17.91
N PHE A 29 -9.88 -16.59 -18.56
CA PHE A 29 -10.32 -15.37 -19.28
C PHE A 29 -11.77 -14.83 -19.21
N ILE A 30 -11.85 -13.49 -19.14
CA ILE A 30 -12.58 -12.60 -20.07
C ILE A 30 -11.72 -11.35 -20.31
N SER A 31 -11.55 -10.92 -21.57
CA SER A 31 -10.79 -9.73 -22.00
C SER A 31 -11.70 -8.60 -22.44
N SER A 32 -11.51 -7.40 -21.86
CA SER A 32 -11.30 -6.14 -22.60
C SER A 32 -11.27 -4.98 -21.61
N ILE A 33 -10.17 -4.22 -21.53
CA ILE A 33 -10.22 -2.81 -21.12
C ILE A 33 -9.21 -2.03 -21.98
N GLN A 34 -9.73 -1.11 -22.78
CA GLN A 34 -8.97 -0.06 -23.46
C GLN A 34 -8.58 1.01 -22.44
N SER A 35 -7.30 1.40 -22.43
CA SER A 35 -6.77 2.48 -21.60
C SER A 35 -7.18 3.84 -22.17
N ASN A 36 -7.92 4.62 -21.39
CA ASN A 36 -8.16 6.04 -21.63
C ASN A 36 -8.02 6.77 -20.28
N TYR A 37 -6.78 7.04 -19.86
CA TYR A 37 -6.51 7.98 -18.78
C TYR A 37 -5.97 9.27 -19.39
N CYS A 38 -6.87 10.21 -19.69
CA CYS A 38 -6.54 11.61 -19.91
C CYS A 38 -7.34 12.43 -18.90
N PHE A 39 -6.66 12.94 -17.86
CA PHE A 39 -7.24 13.88 -16.91
C PHE A 39 -6.50 15.21 -17.00
N THR A 40 -7.05 16.13 -17.78
CA THR A 40 -6.84 17.57 -17.58
C THR A 40 -7.83 18.06 -16.53
N ARG A 41 -7.36 18.50 -15.37
CA ARG A 41 -8.15 19.33 -14.44
C ARG A 41 -7.55 20.73 -14.34
N ALA A 42 -8.37 21.72 -14.65
CA ALA A 42 -8.12 23.11 -14.31
C ALA A 42 -8.42 23.32 -12.81
N PHE A 43 -7.44 23.82 -12.07
CA PHE A 43 -7.63 24.25 -10.68
C PHE A 43 -8.15 25.70 -10.68
N ALA A 44 -9.33 25.91 -10.09
CA ALA A 44 -9.78 27.25 -9.71
C ALA A 44 -9.03 27.68 -8.44
N SER A 45 -8.15 28.67 -8.58
CA SER A 45 -7.38 29.24 -7.48
C SER A 45 -8.26 30.22 -6.69
N SER A 46 -8.84 29.78 -5.57
CA SER A 46 -9.34 30.66 -4.53
C SER A 46 -8.17 31.05 -3.61
N SER A 47 -7.64 32.26 -3.81
CA SER A 47 -6.56 32.81 -2.98
C SER A 47 -7.06 33.09 -1.56
N VAL A 48 -6.68 32.23 -0.62
CA VAL A 48 -6.83 32.49 0.82
C VAL A 48 -5.61 33.28 1.28
N SER A 49 -5.84 34.49 1.80
CA SER A 49 -4.81 35.34 2.39
C SER A 49 -4.36 34.75 3.74
N ILE A 50 -3.15 34.18 3.76
CA ILE A 50 -2.53 33.62 4.97
C ILE A 50 -1.72 34.73 5.67
N THR A 51 -2.06 35.02 6.91
CA THR A 51 -1.28 35.88 7.81
C THR A 51 -0.33 35.03 8.69
N ALA A 52 0.91 35.50 8.79
CA ALA A 52 2.00 35.10 9.71
C ALA A 52 2.68 33.73 9.51
N ASP A 53 4.01 33.78 9.35
CA ASP A 53 5.00 32.70 9.27
C ASP A 53 4.82 31.59 10.31
N LYS A 54 3.96 30.62 10.02
CA LYS A 54 4.05 29.28 10.63
C LYS A 54 4.69 28.35 9.61
N GLU A 55 5.93 27.97 9.90
CA GLU A 55 6.62 26.91 9.16
C GLU A 55 5.76 25.63 9.21
N LEU A 56 5.33 25.17 8.03
CA LEU A 56 4.50 23.97 7.88
C LEU A 56 5.30 22.75 8.35
N ARG A 57 4.72 21.91 9.19
CA ARG A 57 5.35 20.65 9.63
C ARG A 57 4.82 19.49 8.81
N SER A 58 5.56 18.38 8.79
CA SER A 58 5.15 17.15 8.09
C SER A 58 3.70 16.69 8.39
N PRO A 59 3.18 16.69 9.64
CA PRO A 59 1.78 16.36 9.90
C PRO A 59 0.77 17.31 9.25
N ASP A 60 1.13 18.59 9.11
CA ASP A 60 0.28 19.60 8.49
C ASP A 60 0.18 19.33 6.97
N LEU A 61 1.29 18.91 6.35
CA LEU A 61 1.31 18.46 4.94
C LEU A 61 0.49 17.18 4.72
N VAL A 62 0.56 16.21 5.65
CA VAL A 62 -0.29 15.00 5.60
C VAL A 62 -1.77 15.38 5.65
N ALA A 63 -2.15 16.31 6.53
CA ALA A 63 -3.53 16.77 6.62
C ALA A 63 -4.00 17.45 5.32
N LEU A 64 -3.14 18.24 4.67
CA LEU A 64 -3.44 18.88 3.39
C LEU A 64 -3.60 17.86 2.25
N GLU A 65 -2.69 16.88 2.13
CA GLU A 65 -2.75 15.85 1.08
C GLU A 65 -4.07 15.06 1.14
N TYR A 66 -4.47 14.67 2.36
CA TYR A 66 -5.65 13.85 2.60
C TYR A 66 -6.90 14.65 2.97
N ALA A 67 -6.90 15.97 2.79
CA ALA A 67 -8.00 16.84 3.20
C ALA A 67 -9.35 16.39 2.61
N GLY A 68 -9.36 15.88 1.37
CA GLY A 68 -10.56 15.38 0.70
C GLY A 68 -11.20 14.15 1.36
N LEU A 69 -10.54 13.50 2.31
CA LEU A 69 -11.16 12.45 3.12
C LEU A 69 -12.05 13.02 4.23
N ASN A 70 -11.84 14.26 4.69
CA ASN A 70 -12.61 14.85 5.80
C ASN A 70 -12.65 13.96 7.06
N LEU A 71 -11.53 13.30 7.39
CA LEU A 71 -11.45 12.40 8.53
C LEU A 71 -11.57 13.18 9.84
N THR A 72 -12.43 12.72 10.75
CA THR A 72 -12.57 13.31 12.08
C THR A 72 -11.53 12.74 13.04
N ASP A 73 -10.95 13.60 13.88
CA ASP A 73 -10.00 13.19 14.93
C ASP A 73 -10.67 12.65 16.20
N LYS A 74 -12.01 12.49 16.20
CA LYS A 74 -12.79 12.04 17.36
C LYS A 74 -12.27 10.72 17.95
N ILE A 75 -11.83 9.79 17.10
CA ILE A 75 -11.26 8.50 17.51
C ILE A 75 -9.88 8.64 18.14
N SER A 76 -9.08 9.63 17.71
CA SER A 76 -7.75 9.88 18.28
C SER A 76 -7.87 10.22 19.77
N GLN A 77 -9.01 10.77 20.20
CA GLN A 77 -9.34 11.01 21.61
C GLN A 77 -9.84 9.73 22.31
N GLU A 78 -10.71 8.93 21.66
CA GLU A 78 -11.27 7.69 22.23
C GLU A 78 -10.25 6.55 22.37
N LEU A 79 -9.29 6.43 21.46
CA LEU A 79 -8.19 5.45 21.56
C LEU A 79 -7.13 5.88 22.59
N GLY A 80 -7.32 7.04 23.23
CA GLY A 80 -6.36 7.72 24.08
C GLY A 80 -5.16 8.25 23.29
N HIS A 81 -4.39 9.17 23.89
CA HIS A 81 -3.06 9.57 23.42
C HIS A 81 -2.04 8.41 23.56
N VAL A 82 -2.35 7.26 22.99
CA VAL A 82 -1.47 6.12 23.02
C VAL A 82 -0.45 6.31 21.92
N ARG A 83 0.81 6.53 22.32
CA ARG A 83 1.96 6.45 21.42
C ARG A 83 1.93 5.11 20.70
N ILE A 84 1.64 5.14 19.40
CA ILE A 84 1.80 3.98 18.53
C ILE A 84 3.29 3.89 18.22
N ARG A 85 3.92 2.77 18.59
CA ARG A 85 5.32 2.54 18.22
C ARG A 85 5.40 2.45 16.69
N GLN A 86 6.37 3.14 16.11
CA GLN A 86 6.60 3.08 14.67
C GLN A 86 7.11 1.71 14.24
N HIS A 87 7.96 1.08 15.06
CA HIS A 87 8.52 -0.25 14.79
C HIS A 87 7.81 -1.33 15.62
N VAL A 88 7.37 -2.37 14.91
CA VAL A 88 6.93 -3.67 15.47
C VAL A 88 7.87 -4.72 14.89
N ASN A 89 8.31 -5.69 15.70
CA ASN A 89 9.07 -6.82 15.19
C ASN A 89 8.09 -7.85 14.58
N PRO A 90 8.00 -7.99 13.23
CA PRO A 90 7.09 -8.93 12.60
C PRO A 90 7.52 -10.40 12.78
N LEU A 91 8.74 -10.66 13.27
CA LEU A 91 9.28 -12.00 13.51
C LEU A 91 9.01 -12.52 14.92
N SER A 92 8.30 -11.76 15.76
CA SER A 92 7.88 -12.26 17.08
C SER A 92 6.92 -13.44 16.93
N SER A 93 7.05 -14.45 17.79
CA SER A 93 6.16 -15.62 17.82
C SER A 93 4.68 -15.25 17.99
N SER A 94 4.40 -14.12 18.65
CA SER A 94 3.03 -13.59 18.82
C SER A 94 2.35 -13.23 17.50
N PHE A 95 3.10 -13.10 16.40
CA PHE A 95 2.60 -12.76 15.07
C PHE A 95 2.80 -13.90 14.05
N SER A 96 3.05 -15.12 14.53
CA SER A 96 3.26 -16.29 13.65
C SER A 96 1.96 -16.97 13.21
N VAL A 97 0.84 -16.67 13.87
CA VAL A 97 -0.49 -17.19 13.49
C VAL A 97 -1.04 -16.34 12.34
N PRO A 98 -1.39 -16.94 11.19
CA PRO A 98 -2.05 -16.24 10.09
C PRO A 98 -3.37 -15.59 10.53
N ALA A 99 -3.67 -14.41 9.98
CA ALA A 99 -4.96 -13.76 10.19
C ALA A 99 -6.12 -14.62 9.61
N PRO A 100 -7.29 -14.63 10.25
CA PRO A 100 -8.45 -15.33 9.72
C PRO A 100 -8.87 -14.72 8.37
N VAL A 101 -9.28 -15.58 7.44
CA VAL A 101 -9.86 -15.16 6.17
C VAL A 101 -11.28 -14.65 6.42
N PRO A 102 -11.63 -13.42 6.00
CA PRO A 102 -12.99 -12.94 6.14
C PRO A 102 -13.91 -13.59 5.09
N ASP A 103 -15.22 -13.53 5.32
CA ASP A 103 -16.18 -13.72 4.24
C ASP A 103 -16.15 -12.50 3.32
N TRP A 104 -15.59 -12.67 2.12
CA TRP A 104 -15.43 -11.58 1.16
C TRP A 104 -16.76 -10.95 0.75
N SER A 105 -17.86 -11.71 0.78
CA SER A 105 -19.20 -11.22 0.44
C SER A 105 -19.82 -10.36 1.55
N GLU A 106 -19.33 -10.48 2.79
CA GLU A 106 -19.70 -9.59 3.89
C GLU A 106 -18.81 -8.33 3.94
N VAL A 107 -17.58 -8.43 3.44
CA VAL A 107 -16.59 -7.35 3.47
C VAL A 107 -16.75 -6.36 2.33
N PHE A 108 -16.93 -6.85 1.10
CA PHE A 108 -17.02 -6.01 -0.09
C PHE A 108 -18.42 -6.07 -0.70
N ARG A 109 -18.92 -4.93 -1.17
CA ARG A 109 -20.20 -4.87 -1.91
C ARG A 109 -20.20 -5.79 -3.13
N ASP A 110 -19.10 -5.81 -3.86
CA ASP A 110 -18.87 -6.71 -4.99
C ASP A 110 -17.48 -7.34 -4.86
N PRO A 111 -17.36 -8.55 -4.28
CA PRO A 111 -16.08 -9.22 -4.12
C PRO A 111 -15.53 -9.78 -5.44
N THR A 112 -16.26 -9.66 -6.55
CA THR A 112 -15.81 -10.07 -7.89
C THR A 112 -15.00 -8.99 -8.58
N LEU A 113 -14.93 -7.78 -8.03
CA LEU A 113 -14.05 -6.72 -8.52
C LEU A 113 -12.58 -7.07 -8.34
N PRO A 114 -11.68 -6.43 -9.10
CA PRO A 114 -10.26 -6.50 -8.85
C PRO A 114 -9.85 -6.17 -7.40
N LEU A 115 -8.80 -6.78 -6.86
CA LEU A 115 -8.27 -6.47 -5.52
C LEU A 115 -6.89 -5.81 -5.59
N MET A 116 -6.72 -4.67 -4.91
CA MET A 116 -5.43 -4.07 -4.58
C MET A 116 -5.10 -4.36 -3.11
N VAL A 117 -3.87 -4.82 -2.83
CA VAL A 117 -3.41 -5.09 -1.46
C VAL A 117 -2.23 -4.18 -1.11
N ASP A 118 -2.31 -3.52 0.04
CA ASP A 118 -1.21 -2.74 0.62
C ASP A 118 -0.69 -3.40 1.90
N ILE A 119 0.61 -3.71 1.90
CA ILE A 119 1.30 -4.41 2.99
C ILE A 119 1.98 -3.37 3.88
N GLY A 120 1.56 -3.32 5.15
CA GLY A 120 2.01 -2.28 6.07
C GLY A 120 1.29 -0.96 5.82
N SER A 121 -0.04 -1.02 5.66
CA SER A 121 -0.87 0.10 5.20
C SER A 121 -0.91 1.33 6.12
N GLY A 122 -0.21 1.30 7.27
CA GLY A 122 -0.04 2.44 8.15
C GLY A 122 -1.38 2.95 8.68
N SER A 123 -1.61 4.26 8.51
CA SER A 123 -2.88 4.88 8.93
C SER A 123 -4.09 4.48 8.08
N GLY A 124 -3.86 3.90 6.89
CA GLY A 124 -4.89 3.57 5.92
C GLY A 124 -5.38 4.74 5.05
N ARG A 125 -4.91 5.98 5.28
CA ARG A 125 -5.37 7.17 4.52
C ARG A 125 -5.15 7.03 3.03
N PHE A 126 -4.00 6.51 2.64
CA PHE A 126 -3.64 6.24 1.26
C PHE A 126 -4.68 5.36 0.55
N LEU A 127 -4.99 4.18 1.10
CA LEU A 127 -5.96 3.25 0.50
C LEU A 127 -7.38 3.83 0.52
N MET A 128 -7.79 4.47 1.62
CA MET A 128 -9.12 5.09 1.70
C MET A 128 -9.29 6.18 0.64
N TRP A 129 -8.24 6.94 0.34
CA TRP A 129 -8.29 7.92 -0.73
C TRP A 129 -8.48 7.25 -2.09
N LEU A 130 -7.71 6.21 -2.40
CA LEU A 130 -7.84 5.46 -3.65
C LEU A 130 -9.23 4.80 -3.79
N ALA A 131 -9.71 4.15 -2.72
CA ALA A 131 -11.02 3.53 -2.66
C ALA A 131 -12.16 4.53 -2.93
N LYS A 132 -12.06 5.73 -2.35
CA LYS A 132 -13.02 6.82 -2.56
C LYS A 132 -13.03 7.35 -4.00
N GLN A 133 -11.91 7.33 -4.71
CA GLN A 133 -11.85 7.72 -6.12
C GLN A 133 -12.36 6.62 -7.07
N ASN A 134 -12.33 5.36 -6.63
CA ASN A 134 -12.59 4.18 -7.47
C ASN A 134 -13.62 3.22 -6.85
N PRO A 135 -14.84 3.68 -6.52
CA PRO A 135 -15.80 2.92 -5.70
C PRO A 135 -16.30 1.62 -6.35
N ASP A 136 -16.41 1.59 -7.68
CA ASP A 136 -17.08 0.50 -8.42
C ASP A 136 -16.14 -0.24 -9.39
N SER A 137 -14.85 0.08 -9.39
CA SER A 137 -13.87 -0.52 -10.31
C SER A 137 -12.87 -1.45 -9.63
N GLN A 138 -12.73 -1.35 -8.30
CA GLN A 138 -11.73 -2.10 -7.53
C GLN A 138 -12.05 -2.13 -6.03
N ASN A 139 -11.68 -3.25 -5.40
CA ASN A 139 -11.59 -3.42 -3.96
C ASN A 139 -10.16 -3.22 -3.43
N TYR A 140 -10.05 -2.79 -2.18
CA TYR A 140 -8.80 -2.45 -1.52
C TYR A 140 -8.67 -3.19 -0.19
N LEU A 141 -7.50 -3.79 0.06
CA LEU A 141 -7.19 -4.52 1.30
C LEU A 141 -5.91 -4.00 1.93
N GLY A 142 -6.00 -3.40 3.11
CA GLY A 142 -4.83 -2.98 3.89
C GLY A 142 -4.45 -4.02 4.95
N LEU A 143 -3.21 -4.49 4.93
CA LEU A 143 -2.67 -5.36 5.98
C LEU A 143 -1.75 -4.55 6.90
N GLU A 144 -2.01 -4.54 8.20
CA GLU A 144 -1.20 -3.78 9.15
C GLU A 144 -1.02 -4.54 10.47
N ILE A 145 0.22 -4.59 10.95
CA ILE A 145 0.59 -5.34 12.16
C ILE A 145 0.32 -4.55 13.45
N ARG A 146 -0.09 -3.28 13.37
CA ARG A 146 -0.46 -2.44 14.51
C ARG A 146 -1.98 -2.39 14.64
N ALA A 147 -2.53 -3.28 15.47
CA ALA A 147 -3.98 -3.41 15.68
C ALA A 147 -4.71 -2.09 15.96
N LYS A 148 -4.06 -1.12 16.63
CA LYS A 148 -4.65 0.20 16.90
C LYS A 148 -4.85 1.04 15.63
N LEU A 149 -3.95 0.90 14.66
CA LEU A 149 -4.09 1.57 13.36
C LEU A 149 -5.23 0.94 12.57
N VAL A 150 -5.29 -0.39 12.52
CA VAL A 150 -6.38 -1.13 11.85
C VAL A 150 -7.74 -0.75 12.44
N LYS A 151 -7.88 -0.78 13.77
CA LYS A 151 -9.13 -0.40 14.44
C LYS A 151 -9.59 1.03 14.06
N ARG A 152 -8.64 1.97 13.98
CA ARG A 152 -8.94 3.34 13.60
C ARG A 152 -9.30 3.47 12.12
N ALA A 153 -8.57 2.78 11.24
CA ALA A 153 -8.84 2.76 9.81
C ALA A 153 -10.23 2.19 9.52
N GLU A 154 -10.60 1.05 10.14
CA GLU A 154 -11.93 0.44 10.01
C GLU A 154 -13.07 1.35 10.50
N PHE A 155 -12.83 2.16 11.53
CA PHE A 155 -13.81 3.18 11.93
C PHE A 155 -13.95 4.26 10.85
N TRP A 156 -12.84 4.77 10.32
CA TRP A 156 -12.89 5.78 9.27
C TRP A 156 -13.56 5.26 7.99
N VAL A 157 -13.35 3.99 7.62
CA VAL A 157 -14.07 3.34 6.51
C VAL A 157 -15.59 3.44 6.71
N LYS A 158 -16.07 3.18 7.93
CA LYS A 158 -17.50 3.29 8.27
C LYS A 158 -18.02 4.73 8.21
N GLU A 159 -17.28 5.70 8.76
CA GLU A 159 -17.65 7.12 8.69
C GLU A 159 -17.71 7.64 7.24
N LEU A 160 -16.83 7.14 6.38
CA LEU A 160 -16.80 7.49 4.96
C LEU A 160 -17.83 6.72 4.12
N ALA A 161 -18.51 5.74 4.72
CA ALA A 161 -19.42 4.82 4.04
C ALA A 161 -18.79 4.14 2.80
N LEU A 162 -17.50 3.80 2.88
CA LEU A 162 -16.82 3.06 1.81
C LEU A 162 -17.13 1.57 1.91
N SER A 163 -17.45 0.94 0.79
CA SER A 163 -17.84 -0.48 0.69
C SER A 163 -16.90 -1.33 -0.18
N ASN A 164 -15.82 -0.73 -0.66
CA ASN A 164 -14.81 -1.34 -1.50
C ASN A 164 -13.43 -1.35 -0.83
N ILE A 165 -13.36 -1.24 0.50
CA ILE A 165 -12.09 -1.24 1.24
C ILE A 165 -12.24 -1.95 2.58
N HIS A 166 -11.18 -2.65 3.00
CA HIS A 166 -11.10 -3.29 4.31
C HIS A 166 -9.67 -3.34 4.84
N PHE A 167 -9.51 -3.29 6.17
CA PHE A 167 -8.23 -3.41 6.85
C PHE A 167 -8.20 -4.62 7.79
N ILE A 168 -7.14 -5.43 7.68
CA ILE A 168 -6.92 -6.61 8.51
C ILE A 168 -5.67 -6.42 9.38
N PHE A 169 -5.84 -6.67 10.68
CA PHE A 169 -4.71 -6.81 11.58
C PHE A 169 -3.99 -8.13 11.30
N ALA A 170 -2.83 -8.02 10.65
CA ALA A 170 -2.12 -9.18 10.15
C ALA A 170 -0.61 -8.94 10.11
N ASN A 171 0.14 -10.00 10.37
CA ASN A 171 1.48 -10.12 9.84
C ASN A 171 1.37 -10.62 8.40
N ALA A 172 1.65 -9.73 7.45
CA ALA A 172 1.54 -10.03 6.03
C ALA A 172 2.41 -11.23 5.64
N THR A 173 3.59 -11.41 6.23
CA THR A 173 4.51 -12.52 5.90
C THR A 173 3.86 -13.90 6.05
N VAL A 174 2.97 -14.08 7.03
CA VAL A 174 2.31 -15.36 7.31
C VAL A 174 0.85 -15.41 6.84
N SER A 175 0.20 -14.26 6.65
CA SER A 175 -1.24 -14.18 6.34
C SER A 175 -1.52 -13.93 4.86
N PHE A 176 -0.60 -13.27 4.15
CA PHE A 176 -0.84 -12.71 2.82
C PHE A 176 -1.29 -13.78 1.81
N LYS A 177 -0.56 -14.90 1.72
CA LYS A 177 -0.89 -15.97 0.77
C LYS A 177 -2.32 -16.46 0.97
N GLN A 178 -2.69 -16.78 2.21
CA GLN A 178 -4.01 -17.34 2.50
C GLN A 178 -5.11 -16.35 2.14
N LEU A 179 -4.98 -15.08 2.56
CA LEU A 179 -5.95 -14.02 2.27
C LEU A 179 -6.13 -13.80 0.76
N VAL A 180 -5.03 -13.67 0.01
CA VAL A 180 -5.12 -13.38 -1.43
C VAL A 180 -5.60 -14.60 -2.22
N SER A 181 -5.27 -15.82 -1.79
CA SER A 181 -5.67 -17.04 -2.49
C SER A 181 -7.17 -17.36 -2.39
N THR A 182 -7.88 -16.82 -1.40
CA THR A 182 -9.32 -17.07 -1.20
C THR A 182 -10.21 -15.97 -1.76
N TYR A 183 -9.62 -14.87 -2.23
CA TYR A 183 -10.38 -13.77 -2.82
C TYR A 183 -10.99 -14.21 -4.16
N PRO A 184 -12.32 -14.03 -4.37
CA PRO A 184 -13.02 -14.65 -5.50
C PRO A 184 -12.92 -13.84 -6.81
N GLY A 185 -12.73 -12.52 -6.73
CA GLY A 185 -12.55 -11.67 -7.89
C GLY A 185 -11.19 -11.89 -8.57
N PRO A 186 -11.05 -11.43 -9.82
CA PRO A 186 -9.78 -11.51 -10.50
C PRO A 186 -8.80 -10.66 -9.71
N LEU A 187 -7.60 -11.16 -9.48
CA LEU A 187 -6.52 -10.33 -8.95
C LEU A 187 -6.01 -9.46 -10.12
N MET A 188 -6.79 -8.42 -10.44
CA MET A 188 -6.57 -7.49 -11.56
C MET A 188 -6.29 -6.08 -11.04
N LEU A 189 -5.31 -5.97 -10.17
CA LEU A 189 -4.22 -5.09 -10.51
C LEU A 189 -3.00 -5.97 -10.35
N VAL A 190 -2.28 -6.07 -11.43
CA VAL A 190 -1.26 -7.06 -11.59
C VAL A 190 -0.15 -6.82 -10.55
N SER A 191 -0.16 -5.68 -9.89
CA SER A 191 0.44 -5.49 -8.59
C SER A 191 -0.35 -6.13 -7.43
N ILE A 192 0.24 -7.14 -6.77
CA ILE A 192 0.58 -6.82 -5.38
C ILE A 192 1.33 -5.51 -5.52
N LEU A 193 0.71 -4.39 -5.13
CA LEU A 193 1.47 -3.17 -4.98
C LEU A 193 2.32 -3.44 -3.76
N VAL A 194 3.39 -4.20 -3.96
CA VAL A 194 4.56 -4.02 -3.13
C VAL A 194 5.17 -2.75 -3.65
N PHE A 195 4.48 -1.67 -3.30
CA PHE A 195 5.02 -0.35 -3.31
C PHE A 195 6.07 -0.37 -2.22
N ILE A 196 7.24 -0.85 -2.61
CA ILE A 196 8.41 -0.81 -1.77
C ILE A 196 8.76 0.65 -1.72
N GLN A 197 8.49 1.21 -0.55
CA GLN A 197 8.92 2.55 -0.24
C GLN A 197 9.90 2.48 0.92
N SER A 198 11.12 2.92 0.65
CA SER A 198 12.05 3.25 1.71
C SER A 198 12.70 4.58 1.38
N ASP A 199 12.98 5.33 2.42
CA ASP A 199 13.94 6.44 2.40
C ASP A 199 15.36 5.96 2.74
N VAL A 200 15.52 4.67 3.04
CA VAL A 200 16.81 4.01 3.26
C VAL A 200 17.14 3.15 2.04
N LEU A 201 18.13 3.57 1.25
CA LEU A 201 18.50 2.92 -0.01
C LEU A 201 18.79 1.43 0.15
N GLU A 202 19.53 1.03 1.18
CA GLU A 202 19.92 -0.37 1.39
C GLU A 202 18.69 -1.28 1.61
N VAL A 203 17.72 -0.80 2.39
CA VAL A 203 16.46 -1.51 2.63
C VAL A 203 15.65 -1.62 1.34
N ALA A 204 15.55 -0.52 0.57
CA ALA A 204 14.87 -0.54 -0.73
C ALA A 204 15.52 -1.57 -1.68
N VAL A 205 16.85 -1.58 -1.76
CA VAL A 205 17.62 -2.50 -2.62
C VAL A 205 17.40 -3.96 -2.20
N ASP A 206 17.39 -4.26 -0.90
CA ASP A 206 17.19 -5.62 -0.42
C ASP A 206 15.76 -6.11 -0.62
N MET A 207 14.77 -5.22 -0.50
CA MET A 207 13.40 -5.50 -0.88
C MET A 207 13.31 -5.74 -2.39
N ARG A 208 13.90 -4.86 -3.22
CA ARG A 208 13.96 -5.00 -4.69
C ARG A 208 14.47 -6.39 -5.11
N LYS A 209 15.62 -6.82 -4.58
CA LYS A 209 16.23 -8.12 -4.92
C LYS A 209 15.28 -9.30 -4.72
N GLN A 210 14.39 -9.22 -3.73
CA GLN A 210 13.45 -10.30 -3.44
C GLN A 210 12.34 -10.37 -4.49
N PHE A 211 11.79 -9.22 -4.90
CA PHE A 211 10.74 -9.19 -5.92
C PHE A 211 11.28 -9.47 -7.31
N ASP A 212 12.47 -8.95 -7.64
CA ASP A 212 13.17 -9.27 -8.89
C ASP A 212 13.47 -10.78 -9.00
N SER A 213 13.68 -11.47 -7.88
CA SER A 213 13.93 -12.92 -7.88
C SER A 213 12.70 -13.77 -8.21
N GLU A 214 11.50 -13.19 -8.14
CA GLU A 214 10.23 -13.83 -8.49
C GLU A 214 9.84 -13.53 -9.95
N CYS A 215 10.81 -13.31 -10.85
CA CYS A 215 10.61 -12.91 -12.25
C CYS A 215 9.67 -13.81 -13.09
N GLY A 216 9.51 -15.08 -12.69
CA GLY A 216 8.55 -16.00 -13.32
C GLY A 216 7.09 -15.72 -12.95
N ALA A 217 6.86 -15.03 -11.84
CA ALA A 217 5.55 -14.67 -11.33
C ALA A 217 5.29 -13.17 -11.35
N LEU A 218 6.32 -12.31 -11.28
CA LEU A 218 6.23 -10.84 -11.21
C LEU A 218 7.17 -10.20 -12.25
N GLN A 219 6.69 -9.19 -12.97
CA GLN A 219 7.44 -8.34 -13.89
C GLN A 219 7.49 -6.92 -13.31
N HIS A 220 8.56 -6.18 -13.54
CA HIS A 220 8.57 -4.76 -13.17
C HIS A 220 7.66 -3.97 -14.12
N ILE A 221 7.04 -2.88 -13.64
CA ILE A 221 5.99 -2.16 -14.38
C ILE A 221 6.49 -1.52 -15.68
N ASP A 222 7.75 -1.08 -15.73
CA ASP A 222 8.35 -0.50 -16.94
C ASP A 222 8.38 -1.47 -18.13
N MET A 223 8.43 -2.78 -17.85
CA MET A 223 8.35 -3.83 -18.86
C MET A 223 6.93 -4.01 -19.40
N VAL A 224 5.92 -3.56 -18.67
CA VAL A 224 4.50 -3.73 -19.02
C VAL A 224 3.88 -2.43 -19.55
N ASP A 225 4.25 -1.30 -18.96
CA ASP A 225 3.83 0.04 -19.34
C ASP A 225 5.07 0.95 -19.49
N PRO A 226 5.59 1.09 -20.71
CA PRO A 226 6.75 1.94 -21.00
C PRO A 226 6.52 3.43 -20.74
N SER A 227 5.28 3.87 -20.46
CA SER A 227 5.00 5.25 -20.08
C SER A 227 5.43 5.57 -18.64
N VAL A 228 5.65 4.55 -17.82
CA VAL A 228 6.11 4.70 -16.45
C VAL A 228 7.61 5.02 -16.43
N LEU A 229 7.94 6.23 -15.95
CA LEU A 229 9.31 6.71 -15.92
C LEU A 229 10.10 6.15 -14.73
N CYS A 230 11.27 5.59 -15.01
CA CYS A 230 12.23 5.10 -14.04
C CYS A 230 13.59 5.83 -14.15
N ASP A 231 14.36 5.87 -13.06
CA ASP A 231 15.78 6.22 -13.13
C ASP A 231 16.62 5.06 -13.70
N ASP A 232 17.91 5.29 -13.92
CA ASP A 232 18.85 4.31 -14.50
C ASP A 232 18.96 3.01 -13.66
N GLU A 233 18.50 3.05 -12.41
CA GLU A 233 18.48 1.92 -11.46
C GLU A 233 17.08 1.24 -11.38
N GLY A 234 16.15 1.66 -12.23
CA GLY A 234 14.79 1.14 -12.32
C GLY A 234 13.87 1.58 -11.17
N TRP A 235 14.19 2.66 -10.44
CA TRP A 235 13.27 3.23 -9.43
C TRP A 235 12.28 4.18 -10.10
N LEU A 236 11.01 4.12 -9.71
CA LEU A 236 10.00 5.02 -10.26
C LEU A 236 10.30 6.48 -9.89
N LEU A 237 10.31 7.36 -10.88
CA LEU A 237 10.55 8.79 -10.68
C LEU A 237 9.37 9.47 -9.99
N ASN A 238 8.16 9.04 -10.30
CA ASN A 238 6.91 9.61 -9.78
C ASN A 238 6.10 8.55 -9.03
N ASN A 239 5.22 8.98 -8.14
CA ASN A 239 4.23 8.09 -7.54
C ASN A 239 3.17 7.73 -8.60
N PRO A 240 3.02 6.45 -8.99
CA PRO A 240 2.11 6.04 -10.06
C PRO A 240 0.63 6.08 -9.64
N MET A 241 0.34 6.27 -8.36
CA MET A 241 -1.02 6.24 -7.79
C MET A 241 -1.65 7.63 -7.69
N GLY A 242 -0.92 8.69 -8.05
CA GLY A 242 -1.44 10.07 -8.10
C GLY A 242 -1.66 10.74 -6.75
N ILE A 243 -1.24 10.12 -5.64
CA ILE A 243 -1.25 10.69 -4.29
C ILE A 243 -0.07 10.15 -3.47
N ARG A 244 0.53 10.99 -2.61
CA ARG A 244 1.65 10.60 -1.75
C ARG A 244 1.20 9.85 -0.50
N THR A 245 1.95 8.83 -0.07
CA THR A 245 1.82 8.20 1.24
C THR A 245 2.29 9.14 2.36
N GLU A 246 1.88 8.87 3.60
CA GLU A 246 2.41 9.62 4.77
C GLU A 246 3.94 9.53 4.87
N ARG A 247 4.52 8.38 4.47
CA ARG A 247 5.97 8.18 4.50
C ARG A 247 6.69 8.98 3.41
N GLU A 248 6.08 9.11 2.24
CA GLU A 248 6.57 9.98 1.15
C GLU A 248 6.62 11.42 1.62
N ILE A 249 5.51 11.92 2.17
CA ILE A 249 5.40 13.29 2.66
C ILE A 249 6.47 13.56 3.72
N HIS A 250 6.70 12.61 4.64
CA HIS A 250 7.71 12.76 5.68
C HIS A 250 9.14 12.74 5.10
N ALA A 251 9.47 11.79 4.23
CA ALA A 251 10.78 11.69 3.62
C ALA A 251 11.10 12.94 2.75
N GLU A 252 10.15 13.36 1.91
CA GLU A 252 10.28 14.58 1.10
C GLU A 252 10.48 15.82 1.97
N PHE A 253 9.74 15.94 3.08
CA PHE A 253 9.88 17.03 4.05
C PHE A 253 11.28 17.08 4.68
N GLU A 254 11.90 15.92 4.93
CA GLU A 254 13.26 15.81 5.44
C GLU A 254 14.34 15.94 4.35
N GLY A 255 13.94 16.16 3.09
CA GLY A 255 14.85 16.21 1.95
C GLY A 255 15.43 14.84 1.54
N ALA A 256 14.83 13.74 2.02
CA ALA A 256 15.24 12.39 1.70
C ALA A 256 14.64 11.92 0.37
N LYS A 257 15.42 11.13 -0.40
CA LYS A 257 14.94 10.46 -1.60
C LYS A 257 14.02 9.31 -1.21
N VAL A 258 12.90 9.17 -1.92
CA VAL A 258 12.00 8.03 -1.81
C VAL A 258 12.28 7.06 -2.96
N TYR A 259 12.63 5.82 -2.62
CA TYR A 259 12.82 4.75 -3.59
C TYR A 259 11.50 4.02 -3.78
N ARG A 260 11.06 3.87 -5.03
CA ARG A 260 9.77 3.31 -5.41
C ARG A 260 9.95 2.18 -6.41
N ARG A 261 9.34 1.04 -6.16
CA ARG A 261 9.22 -0.06 -7.13
C ARG A 261 7.77 -0.47 -7.26
N LEU A 262 7.41 -0.89 -8.48
CA LEU A 262 6.08 -1.35 -8.82
C LEU A 262 6.19 -2.62 -9.66
N TYR A 263 5.60 -3.70 -9.18
CA TYR A 263 5.61 -5.00 -9.86
C TYR A 263 4.22 -5.36 -10.36
N GLN A 264 4.18 -6.11 -11.45
CA GLN A 264 3.04 -6.67 -12.13
C GLN A 264 3.20 -8.20 -12.23
N LYS A 265 2.31 -9.01 -11.67
CA LYS A 265 2.18 -10.44 -11.90
C LYS A 265 2.18 -10.81 -13.38
N SER A 266 3.22 -11.53 -13.82
CA SER A 266 3.31 -12.08 -15.16
C SER A 266 2.17 -13.09 -15.37
N ILE A 267 1.31 -12.85 -16.35
CA ILE A 267 0.43 -13.92 -16.84
C ILE A 267 1.28 -14.74 -17.81
N VAL A 268 1.86 -15.85 -17.33
CA VAL A 268 2.47 -16.83 -18.25
C VAL A 268 1.33 -17.47 -19.04
N LEU A 269 1.28 -17.19 -20.34
CA LEU A 269 0.37 -17.84 -21.29
C LEU A 269 0.81 -19.30 -21.43
N ASN A 270 0.07 -20.23 -20.80
CA ASN A 270 0.06 -21.65 -21.15
C ASN A 270 -1.25 -22.00 -21.83
#